data_AF-A0A976DR48-F1
#
_entry.id   AF-A0A976DR48-F1
#
_cell.length_a   1.000
_cell.length_b   1.000
_cell.length_c   1.000
_cell.angle_alpha   90.00
_cell.angle_beta   90.00
_cell.angle_gamma   90.00
#
_symmetry.space_group_name_H-M   'P 1'
#
loop_
_entity.id
_entity.type
_entity.pdbx_description
1 polymer ?
#
loop_
_entity_poly.entity_id
_entity_poly.type
_entity_poly.pdbx_seq_one_letter_code
_entity_poly.pdbx_strand_id
1 'polypeptide(L)'
;MARRVSSNSSQKPLPRWIWLVALGICAALGSGLWYWKILNINQWVHVSQLGIRMPLRYTTHGIDVSHHNDNINWDKLRQMRFEDLRLQFVFVKATEGTSLIDTDFGRNWQQADAVGLYRGAYHFYVPWKNPAPQAANFIKTVKLKKGDLPPVLDFEIGTNAFSREQVIKNLKMWLVLVENHYGVRPIIYTNADFYKRYIKDNLDQYPLWIADYSRHTLDRYDSANILFWQHSQTGWVSGVRTPVDYNVFLGSDLAQIAIP
;
A
#
# COMPACT_ATOMS: atom_id res chain seq x y z
N MET A 1 -46.06 21.51 69.60
CA MET A 1 -44.79 22.07 69.08
C MET A 1 -43.62 21.32 69.69
N ALA A 2 -42.81 20.60 68.91
CA ALA A 2 -41.36 20.46 69.11
C ALA A 2 -40.73 19.60 67.99
N ARG A 3 -40.02 20.31 67.13
CA ARG A 3 -39.04 19.99 66.08
C ARG A 3 -38.63 18.52 65.84
N ARG A 4 -38.89 18.10 64.60
CA ARG A 4 -38.18 17.07 63.84
C ARG A 4 -36.70 17.49 63.70
N VAL A 5 -35.77 16.75 64.28
CA VAL A 5 -34.32 16.93 64.03
C VAL A 5 -33.99 16.12 62.77
N SER A 6 -33.87 16.80 61.63
CA SER A 6 -33.24 16.23 60.45
C SER A 6 -31.73 16.23 60.67
N SER A 7 -31.12 15.05 60.83
CA SER A 7 -29.67 14.91 60.77
C SER A 7 -29.22 15.11 59.31
N ASN A 8 -28.96 16.37 58.93
CA ASN A 8 -28.38 16.67 57.64
C ASN A 8 -26.87 16.42 57.77
N SER A 9 -26.41 15.23 57.40
CA SER A 9 -24.98 14.91 57.37
C SER A 9 -24.32 15.71 56.26
N SER A 10 -23.79 16.89 56.59
CA SER A 10 -22.96 17.66 55.66
C SER A 10 -21.66 16.88 55.43
N GLN A 11 -21.58 16.15 54.31
CA GLN A 11 -20.33 15.53 53.90
C GLN A 11 -19.29 16.64 53.71
N LYS A 12 -18.19 16.58 54.47
CA LYS A 12 -17.08 17.52 54.31
C LYS A 12 -16.46 17.32 52.93
N PRO A 13 -16.16 18.39 52.17
CA PRO A 13 -15.55 18.26 50.86
C PRO A 13 -14.16 17.61 50.96
N LEU A 14 -13.83 16.79 49.96
CA LEU A 14 -12.54 16.11 49.90
C LEU A 14 -11.37 17.13 49.90
N PRO A 15 -10.24 16.82 50.57
CA PRO A 15 -9.03 17.63 50.52
C PRO A 15 -8.55 17.93 49.10
N ARG A 16 -8.04 19.16 48.87
CA ARG A 16 -7.52 19.61 47.57
C ARG A 16 -6.49 18.67 46.95
N TRP A 17 -5.65 18.01 47.75
CA TRP A 17 -4.63 17.08 47.25
C TRP A 17 -5.24 15.86 46.56
N ILE A 18 -6.43 15.41 46.97
CA ILE A 18 -7.14 14.29 46.32
C ILE A 18 -7.55 14.67 44.90
N TRP A 19 -8.03 15.91 44.72
CA TRP A 19 -8.37 16.44 43.39
C TRP A 19 -7.14 16.61 42.50
N LEU A 20 -6.00 17.02 43.06
CA LEU A 20 -4.73 17.13 42.32
C LEU A 20 -4.20 15.75 41.89
N VAL A 21 -4.29 14.74 42.77
CA VAL A 21 -3.93 13.35 42.45
C VAL A 21 -4.86 12.79 41.37
N ALA A 22 -6.18 12.99 41.50
CA ALA A 22 -7.15 12.56 40.50
C ALA A 22 -6.88 13.21 39.13
N LEU A 23 -6.57 14.51 39.10
CA LEU A 23 -6.24 15.23 37.86
C LEU A 23 -4.93 14.73 37.25
N GLY A 24 -3.92 14.42 38.07
CA GLY A 24 -2.67 13.81 37.62
C GLY A 24 -2.86 12.41 37.02
N ILE A 25 -3.70 11.57 37.64
CA ILE A 25 -4.07 10.24 37.10
C ILE A 25 -4.82 10.39 35.78
N CYS A 26 -5.81 11.29 35.70
CA CYS A 26 -6.54 11.57 34.46
C CYS A 26 -5.62 12.05 33.34
N ALA A 27 -4.65 12.93 33.65
CA ALA A 27 -3.67 13.41 32.68
C ALA A 27 -2.72 12.30 32.21
N ALA A 28 -2.27 11.43 33.11
CA ALA A 28 -1.41 10.29 32.79
C ALA A 28 -2.15 9.25 31.92
N LEU A 29 -3.40 8.92 32.29
CA LEU A 29 -4.26 8.03 31.51
C LEU A 29 -4.58 8.63 30.13
N GLY A 30 -4.93 9.92 30.07
CA GLY A 30 -5.17 10.62 28.82
C GLY A 30 -3.93 10.65 27.91
N SER A 31 -2.75 10.92 28.46
CA SER A 31 -1.49 10.90 27.74
C SER A 31 -1.13 9.49 27.25
N GLY A 32 -1.37 8.47 28.08
CA GLY A 32 -1.16 7.07 27.70
C GLY A 32 -2.08 6.63 26.57
N LEU A 33 -3.37 6.99 26.63
CA LEU A 33 -4.34 6.71 25.56
C LEU A 33 -4.00 7.45 24.27
N TRP A 34 -3.61 8.72 24.36
CA TRP A 34 -3.18 9.52 23.22
C TRP A 34 -1.92 8.94 22.56
N TYR A 35 -0.92 8.60 23.38
CA TYR A 35 0.32 7.98 22.92
C TYR A 35 0.07 6.61 22.26
N TRP A 36 -0.78 5.77 22.85
CA TRP A 36 -1.18 4.50 22.26
C TRP A 36 -1.91 4.69 20.91
N LYS A 37 -2.80 5.67 20.82
CA LYS A 37 -3.51 5.99 19.57
C LYS A 37 -2.57 6.45 18.46
N ILE A 38 -1.54 7.22 18.79
CA ILE A 38 -0.49 7.63 17.84
C ILE A 38 0.31 6.42 17.38
N LEU A 39 0.73 5.57 18.30
CA LEU A 39 1.50 4.37 17.97
C LEU A 39 0.71 3.36 17.13
N ASN A 40 -0.64 3.39 17.19
CA ASN A 40 -1.50 2.49 16.43
C ASN A 40 -2.45 3.21 15.45
N ILE A 41 -2.00 4.30 14.84
CA ILE A 41 -2.80 5.11 13.93
C ILE A 41 -3.39 4.32 12.75
N ASN A 42 -2.72 3.24 12.31
CA ASN A 42 -3.18 2.38 11.22
C ASN A 42 -3.92 1.11 11.68
N GLN A 43 -4.24 1.00 12.98
CA GLN A 43 -4.95 -0.15 13.55
C GLN A 43 -4.28 -1.48 13.19
N TRP A 44 -2.98 -1.58 13.47
CA TRP A 44 -2.19 -2.77 13.19
C TRP A 44 -2.65 -3.96 14.02
N VAL A 45 -3.00 -5.04 13.34
CA VAL A 45 -3.34 -6.33 13.95
C VAL A 45 -2.40 -7.39 13.42
N HIS A 46 -1.83 -8.21 14.31
CA HIS A 46 -1.03 -9.35 13.89
C HIS A 46 -1.95 -10.49 13.45
N VAL A 47 -1.81 -10.92 12.21
CA VAL A 47 -2.57 -12.04 11.63
C VAL A 47 -1.65 -13.24 11.56
N SER A 48 -1.84 -14.20 12.47
CA SER A 48 -0.95 -15.36 12.61
C SER A 48 -0.88 -16.22 11.35
N GLN A 49 -2.00 -16.37 10.63
CA GLN A 49 -2.04 -17.12 9.37
C GLN A 49 -1.19 -16.49 8.27
N LEU A 50 -0.99 -15.16 8.32
CA LEU A 50 -0.20 -14.42 7.33
C LEU A 50 1.24 -14.17 7.83
N GLY A 51 1.53 -14.40 9.10
CA GLY A 51 2.84 -14.15 9.70
C GLY A 51 3.23 -12.66 9.80
N ILE A 52 2.30 -11.74 9.53
CA ILE A 52 2.57 -10.29 9.44
C ILE A 52 1.55 -9.46 10.22
N ARG A 53 1.79 -8.15 10.31
CA ARG A 53 0.80 -7.20 10.80
C ARG A 53 0.06 -6.59 9.62
N MET A 54 -1.27 -6.54 9.71
CA MET A 54 -2.17 -5.94 8.73
C MET A 54 -2.66 -4.58 9.26
N PRO A 55 -2.64 -3.51 8.46
CA PRO A 55 -3.13 -2.20 8.88
C PRO A 55 -4.64 -2.10 8.63
N LEU A 56 -5.46 -2.51 9.61
CA LEU A 56 -6.91 -2.66 9.44
C LEU A 56 -7.67 -1.32 9.33
N ARG A 57 -6.96 -0.19 9.46
CA ARG A 57 -7.51 1.12 9.09
C ARG A 57 -7.95 1.14 7.62
N TYR A 58 -7.26 0.39 6.76
CA TYR A 58 -7.58 0.28 5.34
C TYR A 58 -8.41 -0.97 5.12
N THR A 59 -9.45 -0.86 4.30
CA THR A 59 -10.37 -1.97 4.02
C THR A 59 -9.97 -2.76 2.78
N THR A 60 -9.16 -2.17 1.90
CA THR A 60 -8.79 -2.73 0.60
C THR A 60 -7.36 -3.24 0.64
N HIS A 61 -7.23 -4.57 0.73
CA HIS A 61 -5.96 -5.26 0.77
C HIS A 61 -5.68 -6.01 -0.52
N GLY A 62 -4.41 -6.11 -0.87
CA GLY A 62 -3.95 -6.83 -2.04
C GLY A 62 -2.53 -7.32 -1.85
N ILE A 63 -2.03 -7.97 -2.90
CA ILE A 63 -0.67 -8.48 -2.97
C ILE A 63 -0.03 -8.08 -4.30
N ASP A 64 1.26 -8.29 -4.43
CA ASP A 64 1.91 -8.27 -5.72
C ASP A 64 2.76 -9.53 -5.92
N VAL A 65 2.80 -10.02 -7.16
CA VAL A 65 3.36 -11.33 -7.51
C VAL A 65 4.15 -11.31 -8.81
N SER A 66 5.08 -12.24 -8.94
CA SER A 66 5.92 -12.49 -10.12
C SER A 66 6.23 -13.98 -10.26
N HIS A 67 7.12 -14.35 -11.20
CA HIS A 67 7.67 -15.70 -11.27
C HIS A 67 8.37 -16.17 -9.97
N HIS A 68 8.79 -15.26 -9.08
CA HIS A 68 9.34 -15.62 -7.76
C HIS A 68 8.31 -16.25 -6.80
N ASN A 69 7.02 -16.19 -7.14
CA ASN A 69 5.95 -16.78 -6.34
C ASN A 69 5.53 -18.18 -6.79
N ASP A 70 6.29 -18.78 -7.72
CA ASP A 70 6.08 -20.10 -8.28
C ASP A 70 4.63 -20.33 -8.79
N ASN A 71 4.16 -21.57 -8.74
CA ASN A 71 2.80 -21.92 -9.09
C ASN A 71 1.82 -21.60 -7.94
N ILE A 72 1.09 -20.49 -8.09
CA ILE A 72 0.05 -20.03 -7.16
C ILE A 72 -1.23 -20.87 -7.31
N ASN A 73 -1.74 -21.41 -6.20
CA ASN A 73 -3.08 -21.97 -6.14
C ASN A 73 -4.10 -20.84 -5.88
N TRP A 74 -4.68 -20.32 -6.95
CA TRP A 74 -5.58 -19.17 -6.93
C TRP A 74 -6.91 -19.43 -6.21
N ASP A 75 -7.43 -20.66 -6.25
CA ASP A 75 -8.64 -21.03 -5.51
C ASP A 75 -8.44 -20.94 -4.00
N LYS A 76 -7.31 -21.46 -3.50
CA LYS A 76 -6.92 -21.34 -2.09
C LYS A 76 -6.64 -19.89 -1.71
N LEU A 77 -6.01 -19.13 -2.60
CA LEU A 77 -5.71 -17.72 -2.38
C LEU A 77 -7.00 -16.90 -2.23
N ARG A 78 -7.98 -17.10 -3.12
CA ARG A 78 -9.28 -16.41 -3.05
C ARG A 78 -10.04 -16.76 -1.77
N GLN A 79 -9.85 -17.96 -1.24
CA GLN A 79 -10.49 -18.41 0.01
C GLN A 79 -9.80 -17.86 1.27
N MET A 80 -8.63 -17.23 1.17
CA MET A 80 -7.97 -16.64 2.34
C MET A 80 -8.87 -15.57 2.97
N ARG A 81 -9.20 -15.76 4.24
CA ARG A 81 -9.98 -14.83 5.05
C ARG A 81 -9.37 -14.71 6.44
N PHE A 82 -9.43 -13.51 7.00
CA PHE A 82 -9.21 -13.27 8.42
C PHE A 82 -10.26 -12.26 8.89
N GLU A 83 -11.24 -12.71 9.65
CA GLU A 83 -12.46 -11.91 9.90
C GLU A 83 -13.07 -11.43 8.57
N ASP A 84 -13.28 -10.12 8.41
CA ASP A 84 -13.76 -9.52 7.16
C ASP A 84 -12.65 -9.25 6.13
N LEU A 85 -11.38 -9.45 6.50
CA LEU A 85 -10.23 -9.23 5.61
C LEU A 85 -10.20 -10.28 4.50
N ARG A 86 -10.06 -9.80 3.27
CA ARG A 86 -9.83 -10.58 2.06
C ARG A 86 -8.93 -9.82 1.10
N LEU A 87 -8.26 -10.55 0.21
CA LEU A 87 -7.60 -9.95 -0.94
C LEU A 87 -8.66 -9.47 -1.94
N GLN A 88 -8.45 -8.26 -2.46
CA GLN A 88 -9.34 -7.59 -3.39
C GLN A 88 -8.62 -7.20 -4.69
N PHE A 89 -7.31 -7.02 -4.63
CA PHE A 89 -6.49 -6.77 -5.81
C PHE A 89 -5.18 -7.54 -5.80
N VAL A 90 -4.58 -7.65 -6.99
CA VAL A 90 -3.22 -8.15 -7.19
C VAL A 90 -2.51 -7.36 -8.28
N PHE A 91 -1.26 -6.97 -8.03
CA PHE A 91 -0.35 -6.52 -9.09
C PHE A 91 0.51 -7.69 -9.57
N VAL A 92 0.67 -7.84 -10.88
CA VAL A 92 1.41 -8.96 -11.49
C VAL A 92 2.57 -8.40 -12.31
N LYS A 93 3.79 -8.91 -12.10
CA LYS A 93 4.94 -8.56 -12.94
C LYS A 93 4.64 -8.97 -14.36
N ALA A 94 4.73 -8.02 -15.29
CA ALA A 94 4.53 -8.32 -16.70
C ALA A 94 5.86 -8.39 -17.45
N THR A 95 6.68 -7.36 -17.29
CA THR A 95 7.89 -7.20 -18.09
C THR A 95 9.00 -6.54 -17.29
N GLU A 96 10.23 -6.74 -17.76
CA GLU A 96 11.42 -6.13 -17.20
C GLU A 96 12.32 -5.63 -18.33
N GLY A 97 12.75 -4.37 -18.23
CA GLY A 97 13.61 -3.78 -19.24
C GLY A 97 13.04 -3.88 -20.66
N THR A 98 13.91 -3.98 -21.64
CA THR A 98 13.54 -3.82 -23.06
C THR A 98 12.94 -5.07 -23.71
N SER A 99 12.99 -6.23 -23.05
CA SER A 99 12.63 -7.50 -23.72
C SER A 99 12.21 -8.64 -22.80
N LEU A 100 12.47 -8.58 -21.49
CA LEU A 100 12.08 -9.68 -20.61
C LEU A 100 10.58 -9.61 -20.35
N ILE A 101 9.94 -10.76 -20.46
CA ILE A 101 8.54 -11.00 -20.08
C ILE A 101 8.61 -11.97 -18.90
N ASP A 102 7.89 -11.67 -17.83
CA ASP A 102 7.81 -12.57 -16.68
C ASP A 102 7.17 -13.90 -17.12
N THR A 103 7.82 -15.02 -16.82
CA THR A 103 7.45 -16.34 -17.32
C THR A 103 6.07 -16.79 -16.83
N ASP A 104 5.60 -16.22 -15.72
CA ASP A 104 4.32 -16.56 -15.10
C ASP A 104 3.25 -15.49 -15.31
N PHE A 105 3.56 -14.37 -15.98
CA PHE A 105 2.62 -13.27 -16.22
C PHE A 105 1.30 -13.76 -16.81
N GLY A 106 1.33 -14.48 -17.94
CA GLY A 106 0.10 -14.91 -18.62
C GLY A 106 -0.81 -15.76 -17.73
N ARG A 107 -0.22 -16.70 -16.97
CA ARG A 107 -0.94 -17.56 -16.02
C ARG A 107 -1.52 -16.74 -14.88
N ASN A 108 -0.68 -15.94 -14.21
CA ASN A 108 -1.11 -15.15 -13.05
C ASN A 108 -2.15 -14.09 -13.44
N TRP A 109 -1.99 -13.46 -14.61
CA TRP A 109 -2.92 -12.47 -15.16
C TRP A 109 -4.30 -13.07 -15.43
N GLN A 110 -4.37 -14.23 -16.06
CA GLN A 110 -5.63 -14.92 -16.35
C GLN A 110 -6.31 -15.43 -15.08
N GLN A 111 -5.54 -16.00 -14.16
CA GLN A 111 -6.10 -16.59 -12.95
C GLN A 111 -6.60 -15.53 -11.96
N ALA A 112 -5.90 -14.39 -11.83
CA ALA A 112 -6.37 -13.26 -11.04
C ALA A 112 -7.78 -12.78 -11.46
N ASP A 113 -8.01 -12.71 -12.77
CA ASP A 113 -9.31 -12.36 -13.36
C ASP A 113 -10.36 -13.44 -13.11
N ALA A 114 -9.99 -14.72 -13.28
CA ALA A 114 -10.88 -15.84 -13.01
C ALA A 114 -11.35 -15.89 -11.55
N VAL A 115 -10.49 -15.52 -10.61
CA VAL A 115 -10.85 -15.41 -9.18
C VAL A 115 -11.42 -14.03 -8.80
N GLY A 116 -11.74 -13.18 -9.76
CA GLY A 116 -12.46 -11.92 -9.56
C GLY A 116 -11.72 -10.89 -8.71
N LEU A 117 -10.38 -10.92 -8.71
CA LEU A 117 -9.57 -9.86 -8.13
C LEU A 117 -9.39 -8.74 -9.15
N TYR A 118 -9.36 -7.49 -8.68
CA TYR A 118 -8.81 -6.40 -9.48
C TYR A 118 -7.36 -6.73 -9.79
N ARG A 119 -6.96 -6.65 -11.06
CA ARG A 119 -5.59 -6.98 -11.48
C ARG A 119 -4.92 -5.77 -12.11
N GLY A 120 -3.67 -5.51 -11.72
CA GLY A 120 -2.81 -4.51 -12.35
C GLY A 120 -1.50 -5.13 -12.80
N ALA A 121 -0.88 -4.58 -13.83
CA ALA A 121 0.38 -5.09 -14.36
C ALA A 121 1.50 -4.09 -14.09
N TYR A 122 2.67 -4.58 -13.67
CA TYR A 122 3.84 -3.72 -13.44
C TYR A 122 5.01 -4.05 -14.36
N HIS A 123 5.78 -3.00 -14.67
CA HIS A 123 7.02 -3.05 -15.43
C HIS A 123 8.21 -2.76 -14.53
N PHE A 124 9.11 -3.72 -14.38
CA PHE A 124 10.37 -3.49 -13.66
C PHE A 124 11.33 -2.69 -14.54
N TYR A 125 11.53 -1.43 -14.18
CA TYR A 125 12.28 -0.46 -14.96
C TYR A 125 13.79 -0.64 -14.75
N VAL A 126 14.53 -0.67 -15.86
CA VAL A 126 16.00 -0.74 -15.87
C VAL A 126 16.56 0.63 -16.25
N PRO A 127 17.11 1.42 -15.29
CA PRO A 127 17.43 2.83 -15.52
C PRO A 127 18.48 3.09 -16.60
N TRP A 128 19.39 2.14 -16.80
CA TRP A 128 20.45 2.23 -17.81
C TRP A 128 20.03 1.78 -19.21
N LYS A 129 18.78 1.36 -19.41
CA LYS A 129 18.22 1.00 -20.72
C LYS A 129 17.36 2.11 -21.30
N ASN A 130 17.20 2.12 -22.63
CA ASN A 130 16.38 3.12 -23.31
C ASN A 130 14.91 3.00 -22.85
N PRO A 131 14.23 4.10 -22.44
CA PRO A 131 12.85 4.07 -21.96
C PRO A 131 11.83 3.66 -23.04
N ALA A 132 12.05 3.98 -24.32
CA ALA A 132 11.05 3.72 -25.36
C ALA A 132 10.87 2.21 -25.63
N PRO A 133 11.94 1.40 -25.80
CA PRO A 133 11.79 -0.05 -25.92
C PRO A 133 11.26 -0.72 -24.63
N GLN A 134 11.52 -0.15 -23.46
CA GLN A 134 10.91 -0.61 -22.20
C GLN A 134 9.39 -0.43 -22.21
N ALA A 135 8.91 0.76 -22.61
CA ALA A 135 7.47 1.02 -22.77
C ALA A 135 6.85 0.11 -23.83
N ALA A 136 7.54 -0.08 -24.97
CA ALA A 136 7.09 -0.97 -26.04
C ALA A 136 6.97 -2.43 -25.58
N ASN A 137 7.92 -2.92 -24.76
CA ASN A 137 7.87 -4.27 -24.19
C ASN A 137 6.62 -4.44 -23.31
N PHE A 138 6.35 -3.48 -22.43
CA PHE A 138 5.17 -3.50 -21.57
C PHE A 138 3.87 -3.43 -22.37
N ILE A 139 3.75 -2.47 -23.31
CA ILE A 139 2.57 -2.27 -24.18
C ILE A 139 2.28 -3.49 -25.06
N LYS A 140 3.33 -4.16 -25.57
CA LYS A 140 3.17 -5.37 -26.38
C LYS A 140 2.58 -6.52 -25.55
N THR A 141 3.04 -6.64 -24.31
CA THR A 141 2.74 -7.78 -23.42
C THR A 141 1.40 -7.63 -22.70
N VAL A 142 1.10 -6.43 -22.20
CA VAL A 142 -0.08 -6.16 -21.37
C VAL A 142 -1.23 -5.70 -22.24
N LYS A 143 -2.40 -6.30 -22.05
CA LYS A 143 -3.67 -5.89 -22.67
C LYS A 143 -4.66 -5.64 -21.55
N LEU A 144 -4.87 -4.36 -21.25
CA LEU A 144 -5.82 -3.94 -20.24
C LEU A 144 -7.23 -3.95 -20.81
N LYS A 145 -8.19 -4.36 -19.98
CA LYS A 145 -9.64 -4.27 -20.23
C LYS A 145 -10.30 -3.48 -19.11
N LYS A 146 -11.57 -3.10 -19.32
CA LYS A 146 -12.43 -2.53 -18.28
C LYS A 146 -12.33 -3.32 -16.97
N GLY A 147 -12.11 -2.61 -15.88
CA GLY A 147 -11.94 -3.20 -14.54
C GLY A 147 -10.50 -3.58 -14.17
N ASP A 148 -9.55 -3.59 -15.11
CA ASP A 148 -8.12 -3.71 -14.75
C ASP A 148 -7.62 -2.41 -14.09
N LEU A 149 -6.58 -2.50 -13.27
CA LEU A 149 -5.95 -1.33 -12.63
C LEU A 149 -4.97 -0.62 -13.59
N PRO A 150 -4.66 0.67 -13.34
CA PRO A 150 -3.70 1.41 -14.15
C PRO A 150 -2.32 0.71 -14.21
N PRO A 151 -1.58 0.89 -15.31
CA PRO A 151 -0.25 0.29 -15.46
C PRO A 151 0.72 0.88 -14.43
N VAL A 152 1.65 0.05 -13.93
CA VAL A 152 2.62 0.46 -12.91
C VAL A 152 4.03 0.50 -13.51
N LEU A 153 4.74 1.59 -13.27
CA LEU A 153 6.19 1.69 -13.45
C LEU A 153 6.88 1.40 -12.11
N ASP A 154 7.58 0.28 -12.01
CA ASP A 154 8.39 -0.07 -10.86
C ASP A 154 9.82 0.47 -11.05
N PHE A 155 10.21 1.41 -10.18
CA PHE A 155 11.51 2.07 -10.20
C PHE A 155 12.17 2.06 -8.82
N GLU A 156 13.07 1.10 -8.62
CA GLU A 156 13.72 0.91 -7.32
C GLU A 156 15.19 0.47 -7.38
N ILE A 157 15.79 0.40 -8.57
CA ILE A 157 17.17 -0.07 -8.77
C ILE A 157 18.13 1.02 -9.23
N GLY A 158 19.42 0.75 -9.05
CA GLY A 158 20.52 1.71 -9.20
C GLY A 158 20.52 2.52 -10.51
N THR A 159 20.95 3.77 -10.40
CA THR A 159 20.84 4.81 -11.45
C THR A 159 22.19 5.35 -11.89
N ASN A 160 23.29 4.75 -11.44
CA ASN A 160 24.66 5.28 -11.56
C ASN A 160 25.15 5.49 -13.01
N ALA A 161 24.46 4.88 -13.99
CA ALA A 161 24.79 5.03 -15.40
C ALA A 161 24.41 6.41 -15.99
N PHE A 162 23.54 7.17 -15.34
CA PHE A 162 23.01 8.44 -15.87
C PHE A 162 22.95 9.53 -14.80
N SER A 163 22.99 10.80 -15.23
CA SER A 163 22.72 11.92 -14.33
C SER A 163 21.29 11.87 -13.81
N ARG A 164 21.05 12.53 -12.68
CA ARG A 164 19.71 12.60 -12.06
C ARG A 164 18.66 13.14 -13.03
N GLU A 165 18.99 14.20 -13.76
CA GLU A 165 18.11 14.86 -14.72
C GLU A 165 17.78 13.92 -15.89
N GLN A 166 18.76 13.14 -16.34
CA GLN A 166 18.57 12.17 -17.42
C GLN A 166 17.68 11.01 -16.96
N VAL A 167 17.83 10.53 -15.72
CA VAL A 167 16.94 9.51 -15.13
C VAL A 167 15.50 10.03 -15.10
N ILE A 168 15.27 11.24 -14.58
CA ILE A 168 13.93 11.85 -14.50
C ILE A 168 13.32 12.01 -15.90
N LYS A 169 14.11 12.49 -16.87
CA LYS A 169 13.67 12.60 -18.27
C LYS A 169 13.26 11.25 -18.85
N ASN A 170 14.04 10.20 -18.59
CA ASN A 170 13.76 8.86 -19.12
C ASN A 170 12.51 8.24 -18.47
N LEU A 171 12.34 8.39 -17.15
CA LEU A 171 11.13 7.97 -16.44
C LEU A 171 9.89 8.67 -17.02
N LYS A 172 9.95 10.00 -17.17
CA LYS A 172 8.87 10.78 -17.77
C LYS A 172 8.52 10.31 -19.19
N MET A 173 9.53 9.95 -19.98
CA MET A 173 9.31 9.42 -21.33
C MET A 173 8.56 8.09 -21.31
N TRP A 174 8.94 7.14 -20.45
CA TRP A 174 8.22 5.87 -20.30
C TRP A 174 6.77 6.12 -19.88
N LEU A 175 6.55 6.97 -18.86
CA LEU A 175 5.23 7.27 -18.32
C LEU A 175 4.31 7.88 -19.39
N VAL A 176 4.79 8.86 -20.16
CA VAL A 176 4.02 9.49 -21.24
C VAL A 176 3.66 8.49 -22.34
N LEU A 177 4.59 7.62 -22.74
CA LEU A 177 4.32 6.62 -23.77
C LEU A 177 3.23 5.63 -23.34
N VAL A 178 3.25 5.23 -22.07
CA VAL A 178 2.27 4.31 -21.50
C VAL A 178 0.92 5.00 -21.24
N GLU A 179 0.91 6.24 -20.74
CA GLU A 179 -0.31 7.06 -20.59
C GLU A 179 -1.00 7.27 -21.93
N ASN A 180 -0.25 7.61 -22.98
CA ASN A 180 -0.79 7.79 -24.33
C ASN A 180 -1.38 6.51 -24.91
N HIS A 181 -0.82 5.34 -24.58
CA HIS A 181 -1.31 4.06 -25.08
C HIS A 181 -2.60 3.61 -24.39
N TYR A 182 -2.66 3.70 -23.06
CA TYR A 182 -3.78 3.19 -22.27
C TYR A 182 -4.85 4.25 -21.96
N GLY A 183 -4.57 5.53 -22.21
CA GLY A 183 -5.49 6.64 -21.92
C GLY A 183 -5.69 6.91 -20.42
N VAL A 184 -4.90 6.28 -19.56
CA VAL A 184 -4.92 6.47 -18.11
C VAL A 184 -3.51 6.73 -17.58
N ARG A 185 -3.43 7.49 -16.50
CA ARG A 185 -2.15 7.84 -15.89
C ARG A 185 -1.53 6.63 -15.19
N PRO A 186 -0.28 6.23 -15.53
CA PRO A 186 0.41 5.14 -14.84
C PRO A 186 0.70 5.47 -13.38
N ILE A 187 0.79 4.44 -12.54
CA ILE A 187 1.22 4.52 -11.15
C ILE A 187 2.74 4.34 -11.09
N ILE A 188 3.43 5.10 -10.24
CA ILE A 188 4.86 4.90 -9.97
C ILE A 188 5.01 4.10 -8.68
N TYR A 189 5.58 2.91 -8.77
CA TYR A 189 6.06 2.17 -7.62
C TYR A 189 7.52 2.54 -7.29
N THR A 190 7.79 2.84 -6.02
CA THR A 190 9.14 3.22 -5.54
C THR A 190 9.25 3.08 -4.02
N ASN A 191 10.48 3.00 -3.52
CA ASN A 191 10.79 3.19 -2.10
C ASN A 191 11.08 4.66 -1.74
N ALA A 192 11.31 4.92 -0.46
CA ALA A 192 11.53 6.26 0.12
C ALA A 192 12.71 7.04 -0.48
N ASP A 193 13.82 6.35 -0.73
CA ASP A 193 15.06 6.97 -1.18
C ASP A 193 14.93 7.42 -2.64
N PHE A 194 14.37 6.55 -3.49
CA PHE A 194 14.11 6.86 -4.88
C PHE A 194 13.01 7.92 -5.05
N TYR A 195 11.96 7.87 -4.22
CA TYR A 195 10.93 8.91 -4.17
C TYR A 195 11.55 10.30 -3.94
N LYS A 196 12.33 10.44 -2.88
CA LYS A 196 12.96 11.72 -2.51
C LYS A 196 13.91 12.23 -3.59
N ARG A 197 14.65 11.33 -4.24
CA ARG A 197 15.67 11.71 -5.22
C ARG A 197 15.09 12.06 -6.60
N TYR A 198 14.09 11.32 -7.07
CA TYR A 198 13.69 11.36 -8.48
C TYR A 198 12.22 11.71 -8.72
N ILE A 199 11.34 11.45 -7.76
CA ILE A 199 9.89 11.58 -7.97
C ILE A 199 9.39 12.91 -7.42
N LYS A 200 9.66 13.16 -6.14
CA LYS A 200 9.25 14.40 -5.46
C LYS A 200 9.72 15.63 -6.24
N ASP A 201 8.84 16.60 -6.43
CA ASP A 201 9.06 17.87 -7.14
C ASP A 201 9.32 17.73 -8.66
N ASN A 202 9.19 16.51 -9.21
CA ASN A 202 9.55 16.21 -10.62
C ASN A 202 8.45 15.44 -11.37
N LEU A 203 7.75 14.55 -10.67
CA LEU A 203 6.74 13.64 -11.21
C LEU A 203 5.50 13.56 -10.29
N ASP A 204 5.26 14.60 -9.49
CA ASP A 204 4.19 14.63 -8.46
C ASP A 204 2.79 14.48 -9.06
N GLN A 205 2.63 14.75 -10.35
CA GLN A 205 1.35 14.58 -11.03
C GLN A 205 0.95 13.11 -11.24
N TYR A 206 1.84 12.15 -11.00
CA TYR A 206 1.56 10.72 -11.14
C TYR A 206 1.14 10.09 -9.80
N PRO A 207 0.15 9.18 -9.80
CA PRO A 207 -0.20 8.43 -8.61
C PRO A 207 0.94 7.53 -8.15
N LEU A 208 1.04 7.31 -6.84
CA LEU A 208 2.14 6.60 -6.21
C LEU A 208 1.70 5.28 -5.57
N TRP A 209 2.57 4.29 -5.68
CA TRP A 209 2.57 3.08 -4.89
C TRP A 209 3.89 3.02 -4.11
N ILE A 210 3.83 3.20 -2.79
CA ILE A 210 5.03 3.35 -1.97
C ILE A 210 5.37 2.06 -1.24
N ALA A 211 6.62 1.60 -1.38
CA ALA A 211 7.20 0.60 -0.49
C ALA A 211 7.76 1.27 0.77
N ASP A 212 7.10 1.02 1.91
CA ASP A 212 7.54 1.50 3.23
C ASP A 212 7.20 0.50 4.34
N TYR A 213 8.23 -0.19 4.84
CA TYR A 213 8.09 -1.22 5.87
C TYR A 213 8.24 -0.71 7.30
N SER A 214 8.35 0.61 7.51
CA SER A 214 8.57 1.22 8.83
C SER A 214 7.38 1.08 9.79
N ARG A 215 6.20 0.70 9.29
CA ARG A 215 4.95 0.46 10.06
C ARG A 215 4.38 1.68 10.80
N HIS A 216 4.80 2.89 10.46
CA HIS A 216 4.31 4.12 11.11
C HIS A 216 3.30 4.88 10.24
N THR A 217 3.73 5.94 9.58
CA THR A 217 2.88 6.79 8.74
C THR A 217 3.57 7.08 7.43
N LEU A 218 2.80 7.56 6.46
CA LEU A 218 3.31 8.00 5.16
C LEU A 218 3.53 9.52 5.12
N ASP A 219 3.64 10.18 6.28
CA ASP A 219 3.71 11.65 6.40
C ASP A 219 4.96 12.26 5.74
N ARG A 220 5.99 11.43 5.48
CA ARG A 220 7.21 11.85 4.75
C ARG A 220 7.02 11.94 3.24
N TYR A 221 5.90 11.47 2.72
CA TYR A 221 5.53 11.47 1.31
C TYR A 221 4.41 12.47 1.07
N ASP A 222 4.21 12.87 -0.18
CA ASP A 222 3.01 13.63 -0.53
C ASP A 222 1.80 12.68 -0.53
N SER A 223 1.12 12.64 0.61
CA SER A 223 0.00 11.72 0.85
C SER A 223 -1.15 11.85 -0.14
N ALA A 224 -1.31 13.01 -0.81
CA ALA A 224 -2.46 13.25 -1.68
C ALA A 224 -2.43 12.39 -2.96
N ASN A 225 -1.25 11.96 -3.41
CA ASN A 225 -1.08 11.18 -4.62
C ASN A 225 -0.80 9.70 -4.37
N ILE A 226 -0.68 9.27 -3.10
CA ILE A 226 -0.42 7.87 -2.77
C ILE A 226 -1.72 7.09 -2.86
N LEU A 227 -1.79 6.19 -3.84
CA LEU A 227 -2.91 5.27 -3.98
C LEU A 227 -2.65 3.97 -3.24
N PHE A 228 -1.42 3.46 -3.27
CA PHE A 228 -1.08 2.16 -2.71
C PHE A 228 0.11 2.23 -1.77
N TRP A 229 0.12 1.34 -0.79
CA TRP A 229 1.21 1.17 0.15
C TRP A 229 1.57 -0.30 0.30
N GLN A 230 2.79 -0.66 -0.10
CA GLN A 230 3.39 -1.95 0.21
C GLN A 230 4.00 -1.88 1.61
N HIS A 231 3.40 -2.62 2.53
CA HIS A 231 3.69 -2.50 3.96
C HIS A 231 4.41 -3.72 4.52
N SER A 232 4.55 -4.79 3.73
CA SER A 232 5.31 -5.98 4.10
C SER A 232 5.76 -6.75 2.86
N GLN A 233 6.92 -7.40 2.97
CA GLN A 233 7.51 -8.29 1.95
C GLN A 233 7.71 -9.74 2.47
N THR A 234 7.08 -10.06 3.59
CA THR A 234 7.34 -11.29 4.36
C THR A 234 6.05 -12.02 4.71
N GLY A 235 4.94 -11.69 4.05
CA GLY A 235 3.64 -12.27 4.32
C GLY A 235 3.49 -13.66 3.74
N TRP A 236 2.61 -14.44 4.32
CA TRP A 236 2.22 -15.75 3.82
C TRP A 236 0.75 -15.72 3.43
N VAL A 237 0.38 -16.38 2.33
CA VAL A 237 -1.00 -16.54 1.93
C VAL A 237 -1.25 -17.99 1.52
N SER A 238 -2.42 -18.52 1.90
CA SER A 238 -2.82 -19.85 1.44
C SER A 238 -2.77 -19.92 -0.07
N GLY A 239 -2.08 -20.93 -0.60
CA GLY A 239 -1.92 -21.14 -2.04
C GLY A 239 -0.61 -20.62 -2.63
N VAL A 240 0.20 -19.86 -1.89
CA VAL A 240 1.56 -19.46 -2.29
C VAL A 240 2.57 -20.09 -1.34
N ARG A 241 3.67 -20.64 -1.87
CA ARG A 241 4.69 -21.38 -1.11
C ARG A 241 5.91 -20.55 -0.72
N THR A 242 5.97 -19.32 -1.20
CA THR A 242 7.02 -18.35 -0.90
C THR A 242 6.42 -17.15 -0.16
N PRO A 243 7.25 -16.31 0.47
CA PRO A 243 6.81 -15.03 0.97
C PRO A 243 6.16 -14.17 -0.14
N VAL A 244 5.18 -13.38 0.26
CA VAL A 244 4.38 -12.51 -0.61
C VAL A 244 4.41 -11.09 -0.08
N ASP A 245 4.41 -10.16 -1.03
CA ASP A 245 4.36 -8.73 -0.76
C ASP A 245 2.91 -8.29 -0.55
N TYR A 246 2.67 -7.55 0.54
CA TYR A 246 1.35 -7.15 1.00
C TYR A 246 1.14 -5.65 0.87
N ASN A 247 -0.01 -5.32 0.30
CA ASN A 247 -0.38 -3.98 -0.10
C ASN A 247 -1.74 -3.58 0.47
N VAL A 248 -1.90 -2.28 0.67
CA VAL A 248 -3.20 -1.66 0.88
C VAL A 248 -3.44 -0.55 -0.13
N PHE A 249 -4.70 -0.40 -0.54
CA PHE A 249 -5.18 0.76 -1.26
C PHE A 249 -5.69 1.80 -0.25
N LEU A 250 -5.26 3.04 -0.42
CA LEU A 250 -5.58 4.16 0.49
C LEU A 250 -6.90 4.84 0.15
N GLY A 251 -7.42 4.63 -1.08
CA GLY A 251 -8.73 5.13 -1.50
C GLY A 251 -9.88 4.26 -0.99
N SER A 252 -11.10 4.68 -1.31
CA SER A 252 -12.33 4.02 -0.85
C SER A 252 -12.83 2.91 -1.78
N ASP A 253 -12.62 3.05 -3.09
CA ASP A 253 -13.12 2.10 -4.10
C ASP A 253 -12.15 1.99 -5.29
N LEU A 254 -11.70 0.77 -5.59
CA LEU A 254 -10.80 0.48 -6.72
C LEU A 254 -11.47 0.77 -8.08
N ALA A 255 -12.79 0.69 -8.17
CA ALA A 255 -13.51 0.98 -9.41
C ALA A 255 -13.30 2.43 -9.89
N GLN A 256 -12.96 3.36 -8.99
CA GLN A 256 -12.70 4.76 -9.33
C GLN A 256 -11.40 4.98 -10.10
N ILE A 257 -10.44 4.06 -9.97
CA ILE A 257 -9.15 4.13 -10.65
C ILE A 257 -8.99 3.06 -11.72
N ALA A 258 -9.88 2.06 -11.76
CA ALA A 258 -9.86 1.02 -12.76
C ALA A 258 -10.15 1.58 -14.17
N ILE A 259 -9.67 0.87 -15.18
CA ILE A 259 -9.97 1.19 -16.58
C ILE A 259 -11.51 1.19 -16.79
N PRO A 260 -12.09 2.25 -17.40
CA PRO A 260 -13.54 2.42 -17.53
C PRO A 260 -14.22 1.46 -18.51
#